data_AF-A0A1E9BWH4-F1
#
_entry.id   AF-A0A1E9BWH4-F1
#
_cell.length_a   1.000
_cell.length_b   1.000
_cell.length_c   1.000
_cell.angle_alpha   90.00
_cell.angle_beta   90.00
_cell.angle_gamma   90.00
#
_symmetry.space_group_name_H-M   'P 1'
#
loop_
_entity.id
_entity.type
_entity.pdbx_description
1 polymer ?
#
loop_
_entity_poly.entity_id
_entity_poly.type
_entity_poly.pdbx_seq_one_letter_code
_entity_poly.pdbx_strand_id
1 'polypeptide(L)'
;MIDFNLDDCAEGEELNPSAYNPEDYPTKEEMLDFISLNCNKPPVNIDLKELSVNGVVKRDPMEMYLKSDHISSSNLKNALKTPRSFYYDYERTFEEKEKPCFQLGTFAHMAFLEPRLFELVKVEPKCNQSSKEGVLGMIKFYNELLQNDKNYVPDVEEEIPSERWNFCDLKDFRDNKKQKCIDLGYSFISDEMSMIIKALERNYYWYGGGIIKQLLKGAYSEVSFYGKDEETGLNVRVRPDYFNVEENIGVNAVISFKTTRADDLGKFYYDCAKLKYELSEGMYQEVMSSVTGRNFNVTIMIMLQTVEPYDVAVLFWSPDDLANGKYKYRYALSIVKDCFDKKWFPGYDAKAEEGARGIIDMQLPEWSQKMLHPVAIDDFE
;
A
#
# COMPACT_ATOMS: atom_id res chain seq x y z
N MET A 1 27.47 -52.91 3.10
CA MET A 1 26.91 -51.56 2.89
C MET A 1 27.27 -51.17 1.48
N ILE A 2 26.33 -50.58 0.73
CA ILE A 2 26.62 -50.00 -0.58
C ILE A 2 26.93 -48.53 -0.29
N ASP A 3 28.16 -48.10 -0.54
CA ASP A 3 28.50 -46.67 -0.54
C ASP A 3 27.82 -46.02 -1.74
N PHE A 4 26.99 -45.02 -1.49
CA PHE A 4 26.45 -44.17 -2.52
C PHE A 4 27.42 -43.02 -2.74
N ASN A 5 28.05 -42.99 -3.92
CA ASN A 5 28.83 -41.84 -4.35
C ASN A 5 27.87 -40.68 -4.65
N LEU A 6 27.97 -39.57 -3.92
CA LEU A 6 27.14 -38.39 -4.10
C LEU A 6 27.72 -37.41 -5.14
N ASP A 7 29.00 -37.59 -5.53
CA ASP A 7 29.69 -36.68 -6.45
C ASP A 7 29.13 -36.69 -7.89
N ASP A 8 28.34 -37.71 -8.25
CA ASP A 8 27.68 -37.87 -9.56
C ASP A 8 26.17 -37.51 -9.53
N CYS A 9 25.65 -37.02 -8.39
CA CYS A 9 24.25 -36.60 -8.29
C CYS A 9 24.04 -35.19 -8.86
N ALA A 10 23.21 -35.07 -9.90
CA ALA A 10 22.69 -33.77 -10.30
C ALA A 10 21.79 -33.19 -9.20
N GLU A 11 21.89 -31.88 -8.95
CA GLU A 11 20.91 -31.17 -8.11
C GLU A 11 19.51 -31.36 -8.71
N GLY A 12 18.62 -31.97 -7.94
CA GLY A 12 17.21 -32.09 -8.30
C GLY A 12 16.49 -30.75 -8.12
N GLU A 13 15.35 -30.59 -8.80
CA GLU A 13 14.47 -29.43 -8.57
C GLU A 13 14.10 -29.34 -7.08
N GLU A 14 14.12 -28.12 -6.54
CA GLU A 14 13.93 -27.86 -5.11
C GLU A 14 12.57 -28.38 -4.62
N LEU A 15 12.59 -29.44 -3.81
CA LEU A 15 11.39 -30.19 -3.41
C LEU A 15 10.39 -29.37 -2.56
N ASN A 16 10.81 -28.23 -2.01
CA ASN A 16 9.93 -27.22 -1.45
C ASN A 16 10.55 -25.82 -1.63
N PRO A 17 10.19 -25.07 -2.69
CA PRO A 17 10.74 -23.74 -2.94
C PRO A 17 10.15 -22.65 -2.02
N SER A 18 9.43 -23.06 -0.98
CA SER A 18 9.01 -22.22 0.15
C SER A 18 9.64 -22.66 1.49
N ALA A 19 10.65 -23.53 1.45
CA ALA A 19 11.42 -23.90 2.63
C ALA A 19 12.22 -22.70 3.17
N TYR A 20 12.28 -22.59 4.49
CA TYR A 20 13.08 -21.60 5.22
C TYR A 20 13.50 -22.21 6.56
N ASN A 21 14.55 -21.69 7.20
CA ASN A 21 14.84 -22.04 8.59
C ASN A 21 13.96 -21.17 9.50
N PRO A 22 13.12 -21.75 10.39
CA PRO A 22 12.31 -20.96 11.32
C PRO A 22 13.13 -20.04 12.23
N GLU A 23 14.39 -20.37 12.52
CA GLU A 23 15.30 -19.54 13.32
C GLU A 23 15.72 -18.23 12.60
N ASP A 24 15.52 -18.12 11.29
CA ASP A 24 15.81 -16.89 10.52
C ASP A 24 14.77 -15.77 10.79
N TYR A 25 13.65 -16.11 11.44
CA TYR A 25 12.50 -15.21 11.67
C TYR A 25 12.27 -15.00 13.18
N PRO A 26 12.56 -13.80 13.71
CA PRO A 26 12.28 -13.44 15.10
C PRO A 26 10.80 -13.59 15.45
N THR A 27 10.55 -14.09 16.65
CA THR A 27 9.21 -14.18 17.22
C THR A 27 8.69 -12.78 17.60
N LYS A 28 7.36 -12.65 17.63
CA LYS A 28 6.71 -11.45 18.17
C LYS A 28 7.02 -11.27 19.66
N GLU A 29 7.22 -12.35 20.40
CA GLU A 29 7.60 -12.34 21.81
C GLU A 29 8.97 -11.68 22.03
N GLU A 30 10.00 -12.04 21.25
CA GLU A 30 11.34 -11.42 21.33
C GLU A 30 11.30 -9.90 21.04
N MET A 31 10.53 -9.47 20.03
CA MET A 31 10.31 -8.06 19.74
C MET A 31 9.60 -7.34 20.91
N LEU A 32 8.57 -7.96 21.50
CA LEU A 32 7.82 -7.38 22.62
C LEU A 32 8.68 -7.26 23.89
N ASP A 33 9.52 -8.26 24.18
CA ASP A 33 10.47 -8.24 25.29
C ASP A 33 11.52 -7.15 25.10
N PHE A 34 12.09 -7.01 23.88
CA PHE A 34 12.99 -5.92 23.57
C PHE A 34 12.31 -4.56 23.78
N ILE A 35 11.10 -4.36 23.26
CA ILE A 35 10.34 -3.12 23.41
C ILE A 35 10.07 -2.83 24.90
N SER A 36 9.68 -3.83 25.69
CA SER A 36 9.44 -3.70 27.13
C SER A 36 10.70 -3.20 27.86
N LEU A 37 11.85 -3.82 27.60
CA LEU A 37 13.14 -3.48 28.22
C LEU A 37 13.71 -2.12 27.77
N ASN A 38 13.33 -1.64 26.57
CA ASN A 38 13.91 -0.45 25.95
C ASN A 38 12.92 0.72 25.78
N CYS A 39 11.65 0.58 26.20
CA CYS A 39 10.58 1.56 25.98
C CYS A 39 10.95 3.00 26.42
N ASN A 40 11.66 3.14 27.54
CA ASN A 40 12.03 4.44 28.12
C ASN A 40 13.31 5.08 27.53
N LYS A 41 14.08 4.36 26.69
CA LYS A 41 15.29 4.91 26.04
C LYS A 41 14.89 5.81 24.86
N PRO A 42 15.67 6.84 24.48
CA PRO A 42 15.43 7.56 23.21
C PRO A 42 15.62 6.60 22.01
N PRO A 43 14.94 6.84 20.88
CA PRO A 43 15.19 6.09 19.65
C PRO A 43 16.59 6.38 19.10
N VAL A 44 17.20 5.39 18.46
CA VAL A 44 18.38 5.55 17.62
C VAL A 44 17.95 6.10 16.26
N ASN A 45 18.64 7.13 15.80
CA ASN A 45 18.42 7.78 14.52
C ASN A 45 19.57 7.39 13.58
N ILE A 46 19.25 6.74 12.47
CA ILE A 46 20.18 6.22 11.46
C ILE A 46 20.19 7.17 10.25
N ASP A 47 21.35 7.44 9.66
CA ASP A 47 21.39 8.18 8.39
C ASP A 47 20.95 7.24 7.25
N LEU A 48 19.98 7.66 6.45
CA LEU A 48 19.54 6.90 5.26
C LEU A 48 20.68 6.67 4.26
N LYS A 49 21.73 7.50 4.30
CA LYS A 49 22.96 7.27 3.51
C LYS A 49 23.74 6.05 3.99
N GLU A 50 23.78 5.76 5.28
CA GLU A 50 24.45 4.57 5.84
C GLU A 50 23.69 3.29 5.46
N LEU A 51 22.38 3.39 5.23
CA LEU A 51 21.54 2.31 4.69
C LEU A 51 21.70 2.12 3.16
N SER A 52 22.42 2.98 2.45
CA SER A 52 22.61 2.90 0.99
C SER A 52 23.87 2.09 0.64
N VAL A 53 23.87 0.79 0.97
CA VAL A 53 25.06 -0.08 0.85
C VAL A 53 25.21 -0.65 -0.57
N ASN A 54 24.22 -1.40 -1.05
CA ASN A 54 24.21 -2.01 -2.39
C ASN A 54 23.18 -1.35 -3.34
N GLY A 55 22.61 -0.23 -2.92
CA GLY A 55 21.58 0.50 -3.65
C GLY A 55 21.38 1.91 -3.08
N VAL A 56 20.21 2.51 -3.31
CA VAL A 56 19.90 3.87 -2.89
C VAL A 56 18.68 3.88 -1.97
N VAL A 57 18.87 4.40 -0.75
CA VAL A 57 17.80 4.65 0.22
C VAL A 57 17.60 6.15 0.36
N LYS A 58 16.41 6.66 0.02
CA LYS A 58 16.14 8.10 0.04
C LYS A 58 14.67 8.43 0.29
N ARG A 59 14.43 9.63 0.82
CA ARG A 59 13.12 10.29 0.77
C ARG A 59 13.04 11.09 -0.53
N ASP A 60 12.16 10.67 -1.42
CA ASP A 60 11.80 11.38 -2.65
C ASP A 60 10.28 11.56 -2.76
N PRO A 61 9.80 12.55 -3.56
CA PRO A 61 8.37 12.72 -3.79
C PRO A 61 7.76 11.47 -4.42
N MET A 62 6.54 11.12 -4.04
CA MET A 62 5.84 9.94 -4.56
C MET A 62 5.71 9.96 -6.09
N GLU A 63 5.57 11.13 -6.70
CA GLU A 63 5.60 11.30 -8.16
C GLU A 63 6.91 10.78 -8.79
N MET A 64 8.06 11.06 -8.17
CA MET A 64 9.38 10.61 -8.65
C MET A 64 9.57 9.11 -8.43
N TYR A 65 9.04 8.57 -7.33
CA TYR A 65 8.97 7.13 -7.11
C TYR A 65 8.12 6.45 -8.20
N LEU A 66 6.91 6.95 -8.49
CA LEU A 66 6.02 6.40 -9.51
C LEU A 66 6.62 6.45 -10.92
N LYS A 67 7.29 7.57 -11.27
CA LYS A 67 7.96 7.79 -12.56
C LYS A 67 9.23 6.97 -12.80
N SER A 68 9.80 6.33 -11.78
CA SER A 68 10.95 5.44 -11.95
C SER A 68 10.60 4.22 -12.82
N ASP A 69 11.58 3.71 -13.57
CA ASP A 69 11.45 2.50 -14.39
C ASP A 69 11.91 1.23 -13.64
N HIS A 70 12.16 1.33 -12.32
CA HIS A 70 12.43 0.17 -11.47
C HIS A 70 11.12 -0.60 -11.20
N ILE A 71 11.17 -1.92 -11.30
CA ILE A 71 10.04 -2.84 -11.08
C ILE A 71 9.59 -2.79 -9.62
N SER A 72 8.29 -2.63 -9.39
CA SER A 72 7.65 -2.64 -8.07
C SER A 72 6.77 -3.87 -7.86
N SER A 73 6.36 -4.11 -6.62
CA SER A 73 5.47 -5.24 -6.28
C SER A 73 4.10 -5.17 -6.99
N SER A 74 3.62 -3.99 -7.35
CA SER A 74 2.40 -3.83 -8.18
C SER A 74 2.62 -4.40 -9.59
N ASN A 75 3.76 -4.08 -10.21
CA ASN A 75 4.09 -4.58 -11.54
C ASN A 75 4.22 -6.12 -11.53
N LEU A 76 4.86 -6.70 -10.51
CA LEU A 76 4.98 -8.15 -10.36
C LEU A 76 3.62 -8.84 -10.10
N LYS A 77 2.72 -8.20 -9.34
CA LYS A 77 1.32 -8.69 -9.23
C LYS A 77 0.59 -8.66 -10.56
N ASN A 78 0.88 -7.69 -11.44
CA ASN A 78 0.35 -7.66 -12.80
C ASN A 78 0.97 -8.77 -13.68
N ALA A 79 2.27 -9.07 -13.56
CA ALA A 79 2.90 -10.21 -14.25
C ALA A 79 2.20 -11.54 -13.90
N LEU A 80 1.89 -11.75 -12.62
CA LEU A 80 1.10 -12.91 -12.14
C LEU A 80 -0.41 -12.86 -12.47
N LYS A 81 -0.89 -11.84 -13.20
CA LYS A 81 -2.20 -11.89 -13.89
C LYS A 81 -1.99 -12.41 -15.31
N THR A 82 -1.16 -11.70 -16.07
CA THR A 82 -0.54 -12.10 -17.35
C THR A 82 0.71 -11.24 -17.58
N PRO A 83 1.78 -11.74 -18.22
CA PRO A 83 2.93 -10.92 -18.59
C PRO A 83 2.57 -9.68 -19.44
N ARG A 84 1.54 -9.77 -20.30
CA ARG A 84 1.00 -8.62 -21.04
C ARG A 84 0.40 -7.54 -20.13
N SER A 85 -0.16 -7.91 -18.99
CA SER A 85 -0.63 -6.94 -17.98
C SER A 85 0.52 -6.26 -17.25
N PHE A 86 1.67 -6.93 -17.08
CA PHE A 86 2.90 -6.26 -16.62
C PHE A 86 3.40 -5.27 -17.68
N TYR A 87 3.45 -5.67 -18.94
CA TYR A 87 3.94 -4.82 -20.03
C TYR A 87 3.19 -3.49 -20.13
N TYR A 88 1.85 -3.50 -20.19
CA TYR A 88 1.08 -2.25 -20.30
C TYR A 88 1.15 -1.33 -19.07
N ASP A 89 1.39 -1.91 -17.90
CA ASP A 89 1.57 -1.22 -16.62
C ASP A 89 2.98 -0.60 -16.52
N TYR A 90 4.01 -1.36 -16.93
CA TYR A 90 5.41 -0.92 -17.00
C TYR A 90 5.61 0.20 -18.04
N GLU A 91 5.08 0.03 -19.25
CA GLU A 91 5.11 1.03 -20.33
C GLU A 91 4.11 2.18 -20.13
N ARG A 92 3.32 2.17 -19.04
CA ARG A 92 2.30 3.18 -18.72
C ARG A 92 1.34 3.47 -19.89
N THR A 93 0.95 2.42 -20.63
CA THR A 93 0.22 2.52 -21.91
C THR A 93 -1.18 3.14 -21.78
N PHE A 94 -1.78 3.06 -20.59
CA PHE A 94 -3.13 3.55 -20.31
C PHE A 94 -3.12 4.46 -19.08
N GLU A 95 -3.87 5.56 -19.15
CA GLU A 95 -4.09 6.44 -17.99
C GLU A 95 -4.90 5.71 -16.91
N GLU A 96 -4.44 5.80 -15.65
CA GLU A 96 -5.21 5.32 -14.52
C GLU A 96 -6.44 6.21 -14.28
N LYS A 97 -7.63 5.60 -14.26
CA LYS A 97 -8.85 6.31 -13.88
C LYS A 97 -8.90 6.46 -12.37
N GLU A 98 -9.05 7.69 -11.88
CA GLU A 98 -9.34 7.96 -10.48
C GLU A 98 -10.57 7.17 -10.01
N LYS A 99 -10.47 6.58 -8.82
CA LYS A 99 -11.51 5.77 -8.21
C LYS A 99 -12.01 6.49 -6.94
N PRO A 100 -13.26 6.98 -6.90
CA PRO A 100 -13.77 7.77 -5.76
C PRO A 100 -13.70 7.06 -4.40
N CYS A 101 -13.71 5.72 -4.38
CA CYS A 101 -13.70 4.91 -3.16
C CYS A 101 -12.40 4.97 -2.34
N PHE A 102 -11.34 5.64 -2.81
CA PHE A 102 -10.06 5.71 -2.10
C PHE A 102 -9.91 6.91 -1.16
N GLN A 103 -10.72 7.97 -1.28
CA GLN A 103 -10.48 9.24 -0.56
C GLN A 103 -10.31 9.08 0.96
N LEU A 104 -11.27 8.43 1.64
CA LEU A 104 -11.16 8.18 3.09
C LEU A 104 -9.91 7.37 3.45
N GLY A 105 -9.54 6.38 2.62
CA GLY A 105 -8.34 5.57 2.81
C GLY A 105 -7.06 6.40 2.68
N THR A 106 -6.97 7.23 1.65
CA THR A 106 -5.85 8.16 1.42
C THR A 106 -5.69 9.15 2.57
N PHE A 107 -6.76 9.78 3.04
CA PHE A 107 -6.69 10.72 4.15
C PHE A 107 -6.38 10.05 5.49
N ALA A 108 -6.89 8.83 5.73
CA ALA A 108 -6.49 8.05 6.90
C ALA A 108 -5.00 7.66 6.85
N HIS A 109 -4.49 7.16 5.71
CA HIS A 109 -3.06 6.92 5.52
C HIS A 109 -2.23 8.18 5.79
N MET A 110 -2.58 9.32 5.17
CA MET A 110 -1.88 10.60 5.38
C MET A 110 -1.86 11.03 6.86
N ALA A 111 -2.97 10.84 7.59
CA ALA A 111 -3.07 11.18 9.01
C ALA A 111 -2.05 10.43 9.88
N PHE A 112 -1.75 9.17 9.55
CA PHE A 112 -0.81 8.34 10.32
C PHE A 112 0.63 8.40 9.78
N LEU A 113 0.84 8.34 8.46
CA LEU A 113 2.17 8.29 7.83
C LEU A 113 2.85 9.67 7.77
N GLU A 114 2.07 10.72 7.50
CA GLU A 114 2.55 12.08 7.25
C GLU A 114 1.73 13.15 8.01
N PRO A 115 1.67 13.13 9.37
CA PRO A 115 0.81 14.02 10.15
C PRO A 115 0.95 15.51 9.82
N ARG A 116 2.16 15.96 9.43
CA ARG A 116 2.44 17.35 9.02
C ARG A 116 1.77 17.75 7.70
N LEU A 117 1.61 16.82 6.76
CA LEU A 117 0.80 17.06 5.57
C LEU A 117 -0.69 17.00 5.93
N PHE A 118 -1.07 16.13 6.86
CA PHE A 118 -2.43 16.07 7.37
C PHE A 118 -2.89 17.37 8.07
N GLU A 119 -1.96 18.17 8.63
CA GLU A 119 -2.28 19.53 9.12
C GLU A 119 -2.85 20.46 8.02
N LEU A 120 -2.54 20.22 6.73
CA LEU A 120 -3.09 20.94 5.58
C LEU A 120 -4.44 20.39 5.12
N VAL A 121 -4.92 19.28 5.69
CA VAL A 121 -6.26 18.75 5.42
C VAL A 121 -7.28 19.51 6.25
N LYS A 122 -8.24 20.18 5.59
CA LYS A 122 -9.28 20.99 6.23
C LYS A 122 -10.66 20.37 6.04
N VAL A 123 -11.49 20.46 7.08
CA VAL A 123 -12.88 20.01 7.05
C VAL A 123 -13.72 21.08 6.37
N GLU A 124 -14.42 20.73 5.29
CA GLU A 124 -15.33 21.66 4.61
C GLU A 124 -16.60 21.88 5.44
N PRO A 125 -17.04 23.14 5.64
CA PRO A 125 -18.28 23.42 6.36
C PRO A 125 -19.50 22.93 5.57
N LYS A 126 -20.52 22.46 6.28
CA LYS A 126 -21.80 21.97 5.71
C LYS A 126 -22.66 23.13 5.18
N CYS A 127 -22.27 23.70 4.05
CA CYS A 127 -22.96 24.81 3.38
C CYS A 127 -23.77 24.33 2.16
N ASN A 128 -25.01 24.80 2.00
CA ASN A 128 -25.89 24.42 0.88
C ASN A 128 -25.40 25.00 -0.46
N GLN A 129 -24.75 24.17 -1.29
CA GLN A 129 -24.19 24.59 -2.60
C GLN A 129 -25.24 24.90 -3.68
N SER A 130 -26.54 24.78 -3.35
CA SER A 130 -27.67 25.20 -4.18
C SER A 130 -28.27 26.55 -3.78
N SER A 131 -27.77 27.22 -2.72
CA SER A 131 -28.15 28.59 -2.36
C SER A 131 -26.97 29.56 -2.50
N LYS A 132 -27.25 30.85 -2.77
CA LYS A 132 -26.21 31.90 -2.81
C LYS A 132 -25.49 32.02 -1.46
N GLU A 133 -26.24 31.99 -0.38
CA GLU A 133 -25.74 32.03 1.01
C GLU A 133 -24.73 30.90 1.27
N GLY A 134 -25.03 29.66 0.87
CA GLY A 134 -24.13 28.53 1.07
C GLY A 134 -22.88 28.57 0.19
N VAL A 135 -22.96 29.15 -1.01
CA VAL A 135 -21.77 29.39 -1.85
C VAL A 135 -20.91 30.52 -1.25
N LEU A 136 -21.52 31.62 -0.79
CA LEU A 136 -20.83 32.71 -0.08
C LEU A 136 -20.15 32.22 1.22
N GLY A 137 -20.78 31.30 1.95
CA GLY A 137 -20.20 30.64 3.12
C GLY A 137 -18.90 29.87 2.79
N MET A 138 -18.89 29.11 1.68
CA MET A 138 -17.68 28.42 1.22
C MET A 138 -16.60 29.40 0.75
N ILE A 139 -16.97 30.46 0.02
CA ILE A 139 -16.03 31.50 -0.41
C ILE A 139 -15.35 32.14 0.80
N LYS A 140 -16.14 32.49 1.84
CA LYS A 140 -15.62 33.03 3.08
C LYS A 140 -14.62 32.08 3.74
N PHE A 141 -14.95 30.79 3.85
CA PHE A 141 -14.06 29.76 4.40
C PHE A 141 -12.73 29.65 3.64
N TYR A 142 -12.74 29.58 2.31
CA TYR A 142 -11.49 29.55 1.53
C TYR A 142 -10.70 30.85 1.65
N ASN A 143 -11.36 32.02 1.65
CA ASN A 143 -10.70 33.30 1.86
C ASN A 143 -10.05 33.40 3.25
N GLU A 144 -10.70 32.90 4.31
CA GLU A 144 -10.12 32.83 5.65
C GLU A 144 -8.89 31.90 5.70
N LEU A 145 -8.89 30.78 4.98
CA LEU A 145 -7.69 29.93 4.86
C LEU A 145 -6.55 30.66 4.13
N LEU A 146 -6.83 31.23 2.95
CA LEU A 146 -5.85 31.96 2.14
C LEU A 146 -5.23 33.14 2.91
N GLN A 147 -6.04 33.94 3.60
CA GLN A 147 -5.57 35.10 4.37
C GLN A 147 -4.72 34.73 5.59
N ASN A 148 -4.85 33.50 6.10
CA ASN A 148 -4.02 32.99 7.19
C ASN A 148 -2.76 32.25 6.72
N ASP A 149 -2.64 31.94 5.42
CA ASP A 149 -1.43 31.34 4.86
C ASP A 149 -0.37 32.41 4.55
N LYS A 150 0.86 32.16 5.00
CA LYS A 150 1.99 33.11 4.86
C LYS A 150 2.51 33.20 3.42
N ASN A 151 2.20 32.22 2.58
CA ASN A 151 2.63 32.16 1.18
C ASN A 151 1.56 32.69 0.23
N TYR A 152 0.36 33.02 0.72
CA TYR A 152 -0.68 33.63 -0.11
C TYR A 152 -0.34 35.08 -0.43
N VAL A 153 -0.37 35.42 -1.71
CA VAL A 153 -0.33 36.80 -2.19
C VAL A 153 -1.72 37.15 -2.73
N PRO A 154 -2.46 38.07 -2.08
CA PRO A 154 -3.76 38.51 -2.57
C PRO A 154 -3.66 39.21 -3.93
N ASP A 155 -4.69 39.07 -4.77
CA ASP A 155 -4.79 39.81 -6.02
C ASP A 155 -4.97 41.32 -5.71
N VAL A 156 -4.38 42.19 -6.54
CA VAL A 156 -4.33 43.65 -6.31
C VAL A 156 -5.72 44.29 -6.37
N GLU A 157 -6.63 43.74 -7.18
CA GLU A 157 -8.02 44.18 -7.34
C GLU A 157 -8.97 42.99 -7.14
N GLU A 158 -8.99 42.42 -5.94
CA GLU A 158 -9.87 41.29 -5.63
C GLU A 158 -11.30 41.77 -5.33
N GLU A 159 -12.25 41.44 -6.20
CA GLU A 159 -13.65 41.85 -6.04
C GLU A 159 -14.31 41.22 -4.80
N ILE A 160 -15.22 41.95 -4.14
CA ILE A 160 -15.93 41.46 -2.95
C ILE A 160 -17.22 40.74 -3.40
N PRO A 161 -17.30 39.40 -3.30
CA PRO A 161 -18.47 38.64 -3.72
C PRO A 161 -19.66 38.92 -2.80
N SER A 162 -20.86 39.01 -3.38
CA SER A 162 -22.08 39.35 -2.65
C SER A 162 -23.32 38.70 -3.27
N GLU A 163 -24.44 38.68 -2.54
CA GLU A 163 -25.71 38.10 -3.01
C GLU A 163 -26.25 38.73 -4.32
N ARG A 164 -25.75 39.91 -4.71
CA ARG A 164 -26.10 40.60 -5.96
C ARG A 164 -25.49 39.94 -7.19
N TRP A 165 -24.38 39.22 -7.05
CA TRP A 165 -23.71 38.51 -8.14
C TRP A 165 -24.60 37.44 -8.74
N ASN A 166 -24.34 37.06 -9.99
CA ASN A 166 -25.05 35.92 -10.58
C ASN A 166 -24.58 34.61 -9.92
N PHE A 167 -25.42 33.57 -9.94
CA PHE A 167 -25.13 32.35 -9.17
C PHE A 167 -24.04 31.46 -9.77
N CYS A 168 -23.78 31.59 -11.08
CA CYS A 168 -22.63 30.97 -11.73
C CYS A 168 -21.34 31.71 -11.34
N ASP A 169 -21.29 33.05 -11.42
CA ASP A 169 -20.12 33.84 -11.01
C ASP A 169 -19.67 33.51 -9.58
N LEU A 170 -20.62 33.35 -8.65
CA LEU A 170 -20.32 32.95 -7.28
C LEU A 170 -19.72 31.53 -7.18
N LYS A 171 -20.15 30.59 -8.02
CA LYS A 171 -19.57 29.23 -8.06
C LYS A 171 -18.19 29.23 -8.70
N ASP A 172 -18.02 29.96 -9.80
CA ASP A 172 -16.74 30.08 -10.49
C ASP A 172 -15.70 30.78 -9.59
N PHE A 173 -16.10 31.81 -8.85
CA PHE A 173 -15.26 32.46 -7.83
C PHE A 173 -14.93 31.52 -6.67
N ARG A 174 -15.91 30.77 -6.14
CA ARG A 174 -15.69 29.73 -5.12
C ARG A 174 -14.66 28.70 -5.59
N ASP A 175 -14.79 28.22 -6.81
CA ASP A 175 -13.93 27.16 -7.35
C ASP A 175 -12.53 27.68 -7.66
N ASN A 176 -12.40 28.92 -8.12
CA ASN A 176 -11.10 29.61 -8.20
C ASN A 176 -10.43 29.72 -6.82
N LYS A 177 -11.16 30.14 -5.77
CA LYS A 177 -10.63 30.22 -4.40
C LYS A 177 -10.25 28.85 -3.84
N LYS A 178 -11.04 27.82 -4.11
CA LYS A 178 -10.68 26.43 -3.77
C LYS A 178 -9.40 25.99 -4.48
N GLN A 179 -9.25 26.31 -5.77
CA GLN A 179 -8.04 26.00 -6.53
C GLN A 179 -6.81 26.72 -5.95
N LYS A 180 -6.90 28.02 -5.64
CA LYS A 180 -5.82 28.75 -4.97
C LYS A 180 -5.40 28.10 -3.63
N CYS A 181 -6.34 27.52 -2.87
CA CYS A 181 -6.00 26.73 -1.68
C CYS A 181 -5.25 25.43 -2.03
N ILE A 182 -5.70 24.70 -3.05
CA ILE A 182 -5.05 23.47 -3.52
C ILE A 182 -3.63 23.75 -4.03
N ASP A 183 -3.42 24.86 -4.73
CA ASP A 183 -2.12 25.30 -5.24
C ASP A 183 -1.12 25.63 -4.10
N LEU A 184 -1.63 25.99 -2.91
CA LEU A 184 -0.85 26.15 -1.67
C LEU A 184 -0.69 24.84 -0.88
N GLY A 185 -1.21 23.72 -1.37
CA GLY A 185 -1.11 22.40 -0.75
C GLY A 185 -2.24 22.04 0.22
N TYR A 186 -3.29 22.87 0.35
CA TYR A 186 -4.47 22.49 1.13
C TYR A 186 -5.26 21.37 0.43
N SER A 187 -5.81 20.46 1.22
CA SER A 187 -6.76 19.47 0.76
C SER A 187 -7.98 19.40 1.68
N PHE A 188 -9.06 18.80 1.22
CA PHE A 188 -10.39 19.01 1.79
C PHE A 188 -11.11 17.68 2.05
N ILE A 189 -11.70 17.55 3.24
CA ILE A 189 -12.48 16.37 3.65
C ILE A 189 -13.87 16.76 4.15
N SER A 190 -14.81 15.82 4.09
CA SER A 190 -16.11 15.99 4.74
C SER A 190 -15.99 15.86 6.27
N ASP A 191 -16.95 16.46 6.97
CA ASP A 191 -17.14 16.34 8.42
C ASP A 191 -17.24 14.86 8.86
N GLU A 192 -17.93 14.03 8.07
CA GLU A 192 -18.04 12.57 8.29
C GLU A 192 -16.68 11.87 8.20
N MET A 193 -15.89 12.13 7.15
CA MET A 193 -14.54 11.58 7.05
C MET A 193 -13.64 12.05 8.20
N SER A 194 -13.78 13.31 8.64
CA SER A 194 -13.04 13.82 9.81
C SER A 194 -13.43 13.09 11.10
N MET A 195 -14.71 12.79 11.30
CA MET A 195 -15.18 12.00 12.45
C MET A 195 -14.63 10.58 12.43
N ILE A 196 -14.60 9.92 11.27
CA ILE A 196 -14.03 8.58 11.11
C ILE A 196 -12.53 8.57 11.39
N ILE A 197 -11.77 9.54 10.86
CA ILE A 197 -10.32 9.63 11.08
C ILE A 197 -10.02 9.89 12.57
N LYS A 198 -10.81 10.72 13.27
CA LYS A 198 -10.69 10.91 14.73
C LYS A 198 -11.02 9.66 15.55
N ALA A 199 -11.98 8.85 15.09
CA ALA A 199 -12.30 7.56 15.72
C ALA A 199 -11.13 6.57 15.54
N LEU A 200 -10.60 6.45 14.31
CA LEU A 200 -9.40 5.67 14.00
C LEU A 200 -8.20 6.12 14.83
N GLU A 201 -7.93 7.43 14.94
CA GLU A 201 -6.82 7.98 15.73
C GLU A 201 -6.94 7.58 17.21
N ARG A 202 -8.15 7.67 17.77
CA ARG A 202 -8.41 7.25 19.15
C ARG A 202 -8.17 5.75 19.36
N ASN A 203 -8.71 4.92 18.46
CA ASN A 203 -8.58 3.47 18.54
C ASN A 203 -7.12 3.03 18.33
N TYR A 204 -6.40 3.68 17.43
CA TYR A 204 -4.97 3.52 17.17
C TYR A 204 -4.11 3.77 18.42
N TYR A 205 -4.33 4.87 19.13
CA TYR A 205 -3.57 5.16 20.37
C TYR A 205 -3.98 4.28 21.56
N TRP A 206 -5.20 3.73 21.56
CA TRP A 206 -5.66 2.81 22.60
C TRP A 206 -5.17 1.37 22.36
N TYR A 207 -5.01 0.96 21.10
CA TYR A 207 -4.73 -0.42 20.71
C TYR A 207 -3.53 -1.02 21.45
N GLY A 208 -3.72 -2.21 22.02
CA GLY A 208 -2.68 -2.96 22.74
C GLY A 208 -2.01 -2.18 23.88
N GLY A 209 -2.70 -1.21 24.49
CA GLY A 209 -2.11 -0.35 25.52
C GLY A 209 -1.15 0.71 24.97
N GLY A 210 -1.31 1.11 23.71
CA GLY A 210 -0.44 2.06 23.02
C GLY A 210 0.77 1.40 22.33
N ILE A 211 0.73 0.09 22.07
CA ILE A 211 1.84 -0.67 21.47
C ILE A 211 2.29 -0.09 20.13
N ILE A 212 1.38 0.45 19.32
CA ILE A 212 1.72 0.99 17.99
C ILE A 212 2.72 2.16 18.10
N LYS A 213 2.59 3.01 19.12
CA LYS A 213 3.54 4.10 19.37
C LYS A 213 4.94 3.58 19.70
N GLN A 214 5.06 2.41 20.31
CA GLN A 214 6.34 1.76 20.58
C GLN A 214 6.90 1.07 19.32
N LEU A 215 6.06 0.44 18.49
CA LEU A 215 6.48 -0.17 17.21
C LEU A 215 7.00 0.88 16.21
N LEU A 216 6.39 2.07 16.16
CA LEU A 216 6.84 3.19 15.33
C LEU A 216 7.91 4.08 15.98
N LYS A 217 8.43 3.72 17.15
CA LYS A 217 9.46 4.48 17.84
C LYS A 217 10.76 4.47 17.02
N GLY A 218 11.14 5.63 16.48
CA GLY A 218 12.30 5.75 15.60
C GLY A 218 12.10 5.20 14.19
N ALA A 219 10.86 4.83 13.82
CA ALA A 219 10.54 4.36 12.48
C ALA A 219 10.58 5.49 11.44
N TYR A 220 10.84 5.13 10.18
CA TYR A 220 10.87 6.05 9.05
C TYR A 220 9.67 5.76 8.15
N SER A 221 8.78 6.73 7.97
CA SER A 221 7.75 6.68 6.93
C SER A 221 8.31 7.06 5.56
N GLU A 222 7.67 6.51 4.51
CA GLU A 222 7.72 7.04 3.15
C GLU A 222 9.14 7.15 2.57
N VAL A 223 9.99 6.17 2.87
CA VAL A 223 11.36 6.05 2.34
C VAL A 223 11.39 5.05 1.19
N SER A 224 11.93 5.47 0.06
CA SER A 224 12.10 4.64 -1.13
C SER A 224 13.46 3.93 -1.11
N PHE A 225 13.45 2.64 -1.43
CA PHE A 225 14.62 1.79 -1.63
C PHE A 225 14.68 1.41 -3.11
N TYR A 226 15.81 1.68 -3.75
CA TYR A 226 16.09 1.32 -5.13
C TYR A 226 17.31 0.40 -5.16
N GLY A 227 17.15 -0.76 -5.78
CA GLY A 227 18.21 -1.76 -5.89
C GLY A 227 18.19 -2.44 -7.25
N LYS A 228 19.10 -3.40 -7.40
CA LYS A 228 19.17 -4.29 -8.55
C LYS A 228 19.16 -5.71 -8.02
N ASP A 229 18.24 -6.51 -8.53
CA ASP A 229 18.19 -7.93 -8.19
C ASP A 229 19.41 -8.66 -8.76
N GLU A 230 20.10 -9.45 -7.93
CA GLU A 230 21.39 -10.07 -8.29
C GLU A 230 21.22 -11.20 -9.30
N GLU A 231 20.15 -12.00 -9.16
CA GLU A 231 19.85 -13.18 -9.97
C GLU A 231 19.41 -12.79 -11.39
N THR A 232 18.39 -11.93 -11.49
CA THR A 232 17.82 -11.52 -12.78
C THR A 232 18.53 -10.32 -13.40
N GLY A 233 19.29 -9.55 -12.61
CA GLY A 233 19.89 -8.30 -13.03
C GLY A 233 18.90 -7.15 -13.26
N LEU A 234 17.63 -7.31 -12.86
CA LEU A 234 16.58 -6.32 -13.06
C LEU A 234 16.60 -5.23 -11.98
N ASN A 235 16.29 -4.00 -12.35
CA ASN A 235 16.17 -2.89 -11.41
C ASN A 235 14.84 -2.98 -10.65
N VAL A 236 14.89 -2.97 -9.32
CA VAL A 236 13.73 -3.17 -8.44
C VAL A 236 13.60 -2.02 -7.43
N ARG A 237 12.35 -1.69 -7.05
CA ARG A 237 12.07 -0.67 -6.03
C ARG A 237 10.99 -1.09 -5.06
N VAL A 238 11.13 -0.61 -3.82
CA VAL A 238 10.12 -0.74 -2.78
C VAL A 238 10.03 0.56 -1.99
N ARG A 239 8.86 0.81 -1.39
CA ARG A 239 8.59 1.95 -0.53
C ARG A 239 7.59 1.49 0.54
N PRO A 240 8.05 1.05 1.71
CA PRO A 240 7.17 0.68 2.80
C PRO A 240 6.48 1.91 3.39
N ASP A 241 5.25 1.73 3.89
CA ASP A 241 4.51 2.77 4.60
C ASP A 241 5.36 3.28 5.79
N TYR A 242 5.94 2.34 6.55
CA TYR A 242 6.99 2.54 7.55
C TYR A 242 8.04 1.41 7.49
N PHE A 243 9.27 1.69 7.89
CA PHE A 243 10.19 0.65 8.37
C PHE A 243 10.82 1.03 9.70
N ASN A 244 11.25 0.03 10.46
CA ASN A 244 12.03 0.21 11.69
C ASN A 244 13.16 -0.81 11.76
N VAL A 245 14.06 -0.63 12.73
CA VAL A 245 15.37 -1.28 12.80
C VAL A 245 15.61 -1.93 14.16
N GLU A 246 16.51 -2.90 14.21
CA GLU A 246 16.79 -3.71 15.40
C GLU A 246 17.22 -2.89 16.62
N GLU A 247 17.93 -1.78 16.41
CA GLU A 247 18.36 -0.88 17.49
C GLU A 247 17.19 -0.18 18.20
N ASN A 248 16.02 -0.08 17.54
CA ASN A 248 14.83 0.61 18.04
C ASN A 248 13.77 -0.35 18.60
N ILE A 249 13.54 -1.51 17.97
CA ILE A 249 12.47 -2.46 18.32
C ILE A 249 12.92 -3.93 18.43
N GLY A 250 14.23 -4.22 18.35
CA GLY A 250 14.79 -5.56 18.48
C GLY A 250 14.81 -6.39 17.19
N VAL A 251 14.15 -5.91 16.13
CA VAL A 251 14.06 -6.54 14.81
C VAL A 251 14.14 -5.50 13.69
N ASN A 252 14.67 -5.84 12.52
CA ASN A 252 14.51 -5.00 11.32
C ASN A 252 13.18 -5.36 10.66
N ALA A 253 12.23 -4.42 10.70
CA ALA A 253 10.84 -4.67 10.33
C ALA A 253 10.35 -3.77 9.20
N VAL A 254 9.64 -4.39 8.26
CA VAL A 254 8.68 -3.71 7.38
C VAL A 254 7.39 -3.47 8.18
N ILE A 255 6.83 -2.27 8.12
CA ILE A 255 5.58 -1.92 8.79
C ILE A 255 4.60 -1.35 7.76
N SER A 256 3.59 -2.14 7.41
CA SER A 256 2.66 -1.86 6.31
C SER A 256 1.29 -1.44 6.86
N PHE A 257 0.81 -0.26 6.47
CA PHE A 257 -0.51 0.24 6.85
C PHE A 257 -1.53 -0.15 5.79
N LYS A 258 -2.74 -0.60 6.16
CA LYS A 258 -3.82 -0.84 5.18
C LYS A 258 -5.19 -0.45 5.72
N THR A 259 -5.82 0.51 5.06
CA THR A 259 -7.25 0.80 5.27
C THR A 259 -8.12 -0.26 4.60
N THR A 260 -9.14 -0.75 5.28
CA THR A 260 -10.05 -1.78 4.76
C THR A 260 -11.50 -1.55 5.16
N ARG A 261 -12.43 -2.14 4.41
CA ARG A 261 -13.87 -2.22 4.75
C ARG A 261 -14.25 -3.62 5.29
N ALA A 262 -13.27 -4.45 5.63
CA ALA A 262 -13.50 -5.72 6.30
C ALA A 262 -14.07 -5.48 7.71
N ASP A 263 -15.23 -6.06 7.96
CA ASP A 263 -15.96 -6.07 9.23
C ASP A 263 -15.37 -7.08 10.23
N ASP A 264 -14.65 -8.11 9.75
CA ASP A 264 -13.89 -9.05 10.57
C ASP A 264 -12.47 -9.35 10.01
N LEU A 265 -11.64 -9.97 10.85
CA LEU A 265 -10.25 -10.32 10.53
C LEU A 265 -10.13 -11.45 9.49
N GLY A 266 -11.02 -12.45 9.50
CA GLY A 266 -11.02 -13.52 8.51
C GLY A 266 -11.31 -13.01 7.10
N LYS A 267 -12.26 -12.07 6.97
CA LYS A 267 -12.47 -11.32 5.73
C LYS A 267 -11.22 -10.54 5.32
N PHE A 268 -10.56 -9.85 6.25
CA PHE A 268 -9.32 -9.13 5.95
C PHE A 268 -8.21 -10.07 5.45
N TYR A 269 -8.03 -11.23 6.06
CA TYR A 269 -7.04 -12.23 5.63
C TYR A 269 -7.34 -12.78 4.22
N TYR A 270 -8.61 -13.06 3.92
CA TYR A 270 -9.04 -13.43 2.57
C TYR A 270 -8.73 -12.33 1.55
N ASP A 271 -9.03 -11.06 1.87
CA ASP A 271 -8.74 -9.93 0.99
C ASP A 271 -7.21 -9.72 0.81
N CYS A 272 -6.39 -9.97 1.84
CA CYS A 272 -4.92 -9.95 1.75
C CYS A 272 -4.41 -11.00 0.75
N ALA A 273 -4.81 -12.27 0.90
CA ALA A 273 -4.40 -13.35 0.01
C ALA A 273 -4.90 -13.13 -1.44
N LYS A 274 -6.14 -12.65 -1.60
CA LYS A 274 -6.72 -12.30 -2.90
C LYS A 274 -5.97 -11.18 -3.62
N LEU A 275 -5.47 -10.20 -2.87
CA LEU A 275 -4.66 -9.07 -3.37
C LEU A 275 -3.15 -9.36 -3.35
N LYS A 276 -2.76 -10.62 -3.04
CA LYS A 276 -1.39 -11.11 -2.96
C LYS A 276 -0.49 -10.23 -2.09
N TYR A 277 -0.97 -9.77 -0.93
CA TYR A 277 -0.19 -8.88 -0.06
C TYR A 277 1.15 -9.51 0.35
N GLU A 278 1.17 -10.82 0.59
CA GLU A 278 2.38 -11.59 0.90
C GLU A 278 3.52 -11.39 -0.12
N LEU A 279 3.21 -11.27 -1.42
CA LEU A 279 4.20 -10.96 -2.46
C LEU A 279 4.83 -9.57 -2.25
N SER A 280 4.02 -8.57 -1.91
CA SER A 280 4.54 -7.23 -1.62
C SER A 280 5.43 -7.23 -0.38
N GLU A 281 5.00 -7.88 0.70
CA GLU A 281 5.77 -7.91 1.95
C GLU A 281 7.07 -8.71 1.80
N GLY A 282 7.04 -9.84 1.10
CA GLY A 282 8.23 -10.65 0.79
C GLY A 282 9.24 -9.90 -0.08
N MET A 283 8.77 -9.21 -1.13
CA MET A 283 9.60 -8.32 -1.94
C MET A 283 10.19 -7.17 -1.11
N TYR A 284 9.42 -6.60 -0.18
CA TYR A 284 9.91 -5.51 0.68
C TYR A 284 11.07 -6.00 1.55
N GLN A 285 10.92 -7.15 2.20
CA GLN A 285 11.98 -7.80 2.97
C GLN A 285 13.25 -8.05 2.13
N GLU A 286 13.12 -8.69 0.97
CA GLU A 286 14.30 -9.00 0.13
C GLU A 286 15.00 -7.76 -0.43
N VAL A 287 14.25 -6.83 -1.02
CA VAL A 287 14.85 -5.63 -1.64
C VAL A 287 15.48 -4.73 -0.59
N MET A 288 14.83 -4.54 0.58
CA MET A 288 15.42 -3.76 1.67
C MET A 288 16.65 -4.47 2.25
N SER A 289 16.64 -5.80 2.38
CA SER A 289 17.81 -6.53 2.88
C SER A 289 19.01 -6.43 1.93
N SER A 290 18.79 -6.67 0.63
CA SER A 290 19.83 -6.53 -0.40
C SER A 290 20.41 -5.10 -0.42
N VAL A 291 19.56 -4.07 -0.49
CA VAL A 291 20.00 -2.67 -0.58
C VAL A 291 20.77 -2.20 0.66
N THR A 292 20.38 -2.64 1.86
CA THR A 292 20.93 -2.14 3.14
C THR A 292 22.01 -3.02 3.76
N GLY A 293 22.11 -4.29 3.36
CA GLY A 293 22.93 -5.29 4.06
C GLY A 293 22.40 -5.70 5.44
N ARG A 294 21.21 -5.23 5.85
CA ARG A 294 20.55 -5.62 7.12
C ARG A 294 19.53 -6.73 6.87
N ASN A 295 19.33 -7.63 7.82
CA ASN A 295 18.34 -8.69 7.67
C ASN A 295 16.92 -8.19 8.01
N PHE A 296 16.16 -7.73 7.01
CA PHE A 296 14.73 -7.43 7.16
C PHE A 296 13.91 -8.71 7.04
N ASN A 297 13.59 -9.31 8.17
CA ASN A 297 12.90 -10.60 8.29
C ASN A 297 11.53 -10.50 8.99
N VAL A 298 11.17 -9.37 9.59
CA VAL A 298 9.87 -9.14 10.22
C VAL A 298 8.97 -8.25 9.35
N THR A 299 7.67 -8.58 9.27
CA THR A 299 6.64 -7.69 8.73
C THR A 299 5.47 -7.54 9.70
N ILE A 300 5.09 -6.30 9.98
CA ILE A 300 3.96 -5.94 10.83
C ILE A 300 2.93 -5.19 9.99
N MET A 301 1.70 -5.70 9.93
CA MET A 301 0.58 -5.08 9.23
C MET A 301 -0.29 -4.32 10.24
N ILE A 302 -0.54 -3.04 9.99
CA ILE A 302 -1.45 -2.20 10.77
C ILE A 302 -2.71 -1.95 9.93
N MET A 303 -3.77 -2.68 10.28
CA MET A 303 -5.07 -2.61 9.63
C MET A 303 -5.92 -1.50 10.27
N LEU A 304 -6.50 -0.65 9.43
CA LEU A 304 -7.37 0.46 9.81
C LEU A 304 -8.78 0.23 9.24
N GLN A 305 -9.78 0.04 10.09
CA GLN A 305 -11.14 -0.25 9.63
C GLN A 305 -11.91 1.03 9.25
N THR A 306 -12.47 1.05 8.04
CA THR A 306 -13.24 2.17 7.47
C THR A 306 -14.75 1.93 7.47
N VAL A 307 -15.19 1.00 8.32
CA VAL A 307 -16.58 0.69 8.69
C VAL A 307 -16.66 0.63 10.21
N GLU A 308 -17.84 0.84 10.79
CA GLU A 308 -18.04 0.77 12.25
C GLU A 308 -17.60 -0.59 12.82
N PRO A 309 -16.94 -0.64 14.00
CA PRO A 309 -16.67 0.45 14.95
C PRO A 309 -15.42 1.31 14.64
N TYR A 310 -14.84 1.20 13.45
CA TYR A 310 -13.59 1.86 13.05
C TYR A 310 -12.37 1.38 13.85
N ASP A 311 -12.32 0.06 14.11
CA ASP A 311 -11.24 -0.56 14.87
C ASP A 311 -9.89 -0.55 14.14
N VAL A 312 -8.85 -0.84 14.92
CA VAL A 312 -7.46 -1.00 14.46
C VAL A 312 -7.00 -2.40 14.84
N ALA A 313 -6.17 -3.04 14.01
CA ALA A 313 -5.51 -4.29 14.35
C ALA A 313 -4.01 -4.24 13.99
N VAL A 314 -3.16 -4.73 14.89
CA VAL A 314 -1.74 -5.00 14.62
C VAL A 314 -1.59 -6.50 14.39
N LEU A 315 -1.09 -6.86 13.23
CA LEU A 315 -1.00 -8.23 12.75
C LEU A 315 0.46 -8.52 12.41
N PHE A 316 1.05 -9.50 13.11
CA PHE A 316 2.41 -9.97 12.83
C PHE A 316 2.31 -11.07 11.77
N TRP A 317 3.02 -10.93 10.64
CA TRP A 317 2.95 -11.91 9.56
C TRP A 317 3.56 -13.25 9.98
N SER A 318 3.02 -14.36 9.46
CA SER A 318 3.61 -15.68 9.67
C SER A 318 4.88 -15.83 8.81
N PRO A 319 5.93 -16.51 9.30
CA PRO A 319 7.09 -16.85 8.48
C PRO A 319 6.73 -17.68 7.23
N ASP A 320 5.74 -18.58 7.33
CA ASP A 320 5.22 -19.37 6.19
C ASP A 320 4.68 -18.49 5.06
N ASP A 321 3.85 -17.50 5.39
CA ASP A 321 3.28 -16.58 4.41
C ASP A 321 4.34 -15.64 3.81
N LEU A 322 5.34 -15.24 4.60
CA LEU A 322 6.46 -14.43 4.14
C LEU A 322 7.38 -15.21 3.19
N ALA A 323 7.69 -16.48 3.49
CA ALA A 323 8.46 -17.36 2.60
C ALA A 323 7.70 -17.61 1.28
N ASN A 324 6.40 -17.89 1.35
CA ASN A 324 5.51 -17.96 0.18
C ASN A 324 5.48 -16.64 -0.61
N GLY A 325 5.52 -15.50 0.07
CA GLY A 325 5.64 -14.17 -0.51
C GLY A 325 6.94 -13.95 -1.29
N LYS A 326 8.07 -14.32 -0.69
CA LYS A 326 9.42 -14.30 -1.31
C LYS A 326 9.49 -15.20 -2.54
N TYR A 327 9.00 -16.43 -2.44
CA TYR A 327 8.87 -17.35 -3.58
C TYR A 327 8.03 -16.73 -4.73
N LYS A 328 6.85 -16.17 -4.41
CA LYS A 328 6.00 -15.49 -5.40
C LYS A 328 6.66 -14.27 -6.04
N TYR A 329 7.49 -13.53 -5.28
CA TYR A 329 8.30 -12.42 -5.80
C TYR A 329 9.34 -12.92 -6.79
N ARG A 330 10.17 -13.91 -6.40
CA ARG A 330 11.19 -14.56 -7.25
C ARG A 330 10.59 -15.11 -8.53
N TYR A 331 9.51 -15.89 -8.43
CA TYR A 331 8.80 -16.47 -9.57
C TYR A 331 8.17 -15.41 -10.50
N ALA A 332 7.63 -14.30 -9.95
CA ALA A 332 7.12 -13.22 -10.78
C ALA A 332 8.26 -12.46 -11.51
N LEU A 333 9.41 -12.31 -10.86
CA LEU A 333 10.56 -11.61 -11.42
C LEU A 333 11.26 -12.43 -12.51
N SER A 334 11.36 -13.76 -12.34
CA SER A 334 11.89 -14.66 -13.38
C SER A 334 11.01 -14.65 -14.64
N ILE A 335 9.67 -14.69 -14.51
CA ILE A 335 8.73 -14.49 -15.63
C ILE A 335 9.02 -13.17 -16.37
N VAL A 336 9.22 -12.08 -15.63
CA VAL A 336 9.49 -10.76 -16.22
C VAL A 336 10.83 -10.72 -16.96
N LYS A 337 11.89 -11.31 -16.36
CA LYS A 337 13.21 -11.47 -17.00
C LYS A 337 13.10 -12.22 -18.32
N ASP A 338 12.39 -13.34 -18.31
CA ASP A 338 12.14 -14.19 -19.48
C ASP A 338 11.42 -13.42 -20.60
N CYS A 339 10.41 -12.61 -20.24
CA CYS A 339 9.66 -11.81 -21.20
C CYS A 339 10.50 -10.66 -21.80
N PHE A 340 11.37 -10.03 -21.02
CA PHE A 340 12.31 -9.02 -21.52
C PHE A 340 13.34 -9.62 -22.48
N ASP A 341 13.93 -10.78 -22.14
CA ASP A 341 14.92 -11.46 -22.99
C ASP A 341 14.29 -11.92 -24.32
N LYS A 342 13.11 -12.53 -24.25
CA LYS A 342 12.36 -13.04 -25.41
C LYS A 342 11.64 -11.93 -26.19
N LYS A 343 11.56 -10.71 -25.64
CA LYS A 343 10.80 -9.55 -26.15
C LYS A 343 9.34 -9.91 -26.46
N TRP A 344 8.76 -10.78 -25.64
CA TRP A 344 7.41 -11.31 -25.83
C TRP A 344 6.66 -11.35 -24.51
N PHE A 345 5.50 -10.72 -24.48
CA PHE A 345 4.65 -10.60 -23.29
C PHE A 345 3.30 -11.28 -23.57
N PRO A 346 3.18 -12.60 -23.28
CA PRO A 346 1.95 -13.33 -23.52
C PRO A 346 0.84 -12.89 -22.56
N GLY A 347 -0.40 -13.08 -23.00
CA GLY A 347 -1.62 -12.74 -22.25
C GLY A 347 -2.22 -13.97 -21.62
N TYR A 348 -3.53 -14.17 -21.81
CA TYR A 348 -4.18 -15.44 -21.47
C TYR A 348 -3.63 -16.60 -22.31
N ASP A 349 -3.08 -16.32 -23.49
CA ASP A 349 -2.33 -17.26 -24.33
C ASP A 349 -1.18 -17.97 -23.59
N ALA A 350 -0.66 -17.42 -22.48
CA ALA A 350 0.29 -18.10 -21.60
C ALA A 350 -0.30 -19.30 -20.82
N LYS A 351 -1.63 -19.48 -20.83
CA LYS A 351 -2.35 -20.57 -20.14
C LYS A 351 -2.78 -21.70 -21.08
N ALA A 352 -2.47 -21.59 -22.37
CA ALA A 352 -2.70 -22.65 -23.33
C ALA A 352 -1.61 -23.73 -23.20
N GLU A 353 -1.96 -24.99 -23.49
CA GLU A 353 -0.98 -26.07 -23.54
C GLU A 353 0.03 -25.87 -24.68
N GLU A 354 1.21 -26.49 -24.56
CA GLU A 354 2.22 -26.39 -25.61
C GLU A 354 1.68 -26.92 -26.95
N GLY A 355 1.90 -26.15 -28.02
CA GLY A 355 1.36 -26.47 -29.34
C GLY A 355 -0.10 -26.07 -29.58
N ALA A 356 -0.88 -25.74 -28.55
CA ALA A 356 -2.30 -25.30 -28.68
C ALA A 356 -2.47 -23.88 -29.27
N ARG A 357 -1.36 -23.18 -29.60
CA ARG A 357 -1.32 -21.87 -30.27
C ARG A 357 -2.16 -20.77 -29.58
N GLY A 358 -2.25 -20.82 -28.25
CA GLY A 358 -3.01 -19.84 -27.46
C GLY A 358 -4.51 -20.12 -27.35
N ILE A 359 -5.01 -21.25 -27.88
CA ILE A 359 -6.35 -21.75 -27.61
C ILE A 359 -6.35 -22.38 -26.20
N ILE A 360 -7.32 -22.01 -25.37
CA ILE A 360 -7.44 -22.45 -23.98
C ILE A 360 -8.75 -23.22 -23.84
N ASP A 361 -8.68 -24.45 -23.33
CA ASP A 361 -9.88 -25.21 -23.04
C ASP A 361 -10.63 -24.65 -21.83
N MET A 362 -11.93 -24.40 -22.01
CA MET A 362 -12.79 -23.81 -20.99
C MET A 362 -13.55 -24.90 -20.22
N GLN A 363 -13.33 -24.96 -18.91
CA GLN A 363 -14.11 -25.81 -18.00
C GLN A 363 -14.90 -24.94 -17.01
N LEU A 364 -16.16 -25.28 -16.77
CA LEU A 364 -16.97 -24.62 -15.75
C LEU A 364 -16.62 -25.13 -14.34
N PRO A 365 -16.70 -24.28 -13.29
CA PRO A 365 -16.44 -24.70 -11.91
C PRO A 365 -17.38 -25.83 -11.44
N GLU A 366 -16.89 -26.71 -10.57
CA GLU A 366 -17.63 -27.88 -10.08
C GLU A 366 -19.02 -27.54 -9.48
N TRP A 367 -19.17 -26.36 -8.85
CA TRP A 367 -20.45 -25.92 -8.30
C TRP A 367 -21.54 -25.74 -9.36
N SER A 368 -21.20 -25.45 -10.63
CA SER A 368 -22.19 -25.24 -11.68
C SER A 368 -22.88 -26.55 -12.09
N GLN A 369 -22.27 -27.69 -11.81
CA GLN A 369 -22.86 -29.02 -12.03
C GLN A 369 -23.89 -29.38 -10.96
N LYS A 370 -23.90 -28.67 -9.81
CA LYS A 370 -24.69 -29.00 -8.62
C LYS A 370 -25.92 -28.11 -8.44
N MET A 371 -26.08 -27.04 -9.23
CA MET A 371 -27.27 -26.17 -9.19
C MET A 371 -28.32 -26.59 -10.23
N LEU A 372 -29.31 -27.35 -9.78
CA LEU A 372 -30.60 -27.54 -10.46
C LEU A 372 -31.73 -26.98 -9.58
N HIS A 373 -32.58 -26.13 -10.15
CA HIS A 373 -33.74 -25.48 -9.52
C HIS A 373 -34.83 -25.23 -10.58
N PRO A 374 -36.12 -25.03 -10.24
CA PRO A 374 -36.92 -25.47 -9.07
C PRO A 374 -38.08 -26.41 -9.58
N VAL A 375 -39.21 -26.73 -8.93
CA VAL A 375 -39.86 -26.42 -7.62
C VAL A 375 -40.56 -27.70 -7.09
N ALA A 376 -41.39 -27.63 -6.04
CA ALA A 376 -42.43 -28.62 -5.73
C ALA A 376 -43.66 -28.48 -6.64
N ILE A 377 -44.43 -29.55 -6.82
CA ILE A 377 -45.78 -29.53 -7.43
C ILE A 377 -46.77 -29.74 -6.27
N ASP A 378 -47.50 -28.70 -5.90
CA ASP A 378 -48.66 -28.82 -5.01
C ASP A 378 -49.88 -29.23 -5.87
N ASP A 379 -50.25 -30.51 -5.81
CA ASP A 379 -51.56 -30.94 -6.34
C ASP A 379 -52.66 -30.48 -5.37
N PHE A 380 -53.48 -29.55 -5.85
CA PHE A 380 -54.76 -29.19 -5.23
C PHE A 380 -55.82 -30.23 -5.62
N GLU A 381 -56.26 -31.06 -4.67
CA GLU A 381 -57.68 -31.46 -4.45
C GLU A 381 -57.89 -32.15 -3.09
#